data_AF-A0A9E6WZ48-F1
#
_entry.id   AF-A0A9E6WZ48-F1
#
_cell.length_a   1.000
_cell.length_b   1.000
_cell.length_c   1.000
_cell.angle_alpha   90.00
_cell.angle_beta   90.00
_cell.angle_gamma   90.00
#
_symmetry.space_group_name_H-M   'P 1'
#
loop_
_entity.id
_entity.type
_entity.pdbx_description
1 polymer ?
#
loop_
_entity_poly.entity_id
_entity_poly.type
_entity_poly.pdbx_seq_one_letter_code
_entity_poly.pdbx_strand_id
1 'polypeptide(L)'
;MVGGVGLGKIAELRQIWRSHEAEFVFELRRGGLTLEDIYRIPEETAAYITVAASLPESPLHAAIHGWDYPLSREGMLLLDLLDLQGAKGSKKNQWKPLPRPWQRPERLGYTELTYDEAIDLLRKNAGR
;
A
#
# COMPACT_ATOMS: atom_id res chain seq x y z
N MET A 1 1.91 -33.93 -0.33
CA MET A 1 2.32 -33.14 -1.50
C MET A 1 2.65 -31.74 -1.04
N VAL A 2 3.93 -31.43 -0.87
CA VAL A 2 4.43 -30.12 -0.39
C VAL A 2 5.03 -29.43 -1.60
N GLY A 3 4.19 -28.75 -2.38
CA GLY A 3 4.61 -28.12 -3.62
C GLY A 3 3.42 -27.48 -4.30
N GLY A 4 3.24 -26.18 -4.08
CA GLY A 4 2.16 -25.45 -4.74
C GLY A 4 2.19 -23.95 -4.49
N VAL A 5 2.47 -23.53 -3.25
CA VAL A 5 2.37 -22.10 -2.88
C VAL A 5 3.62 -21.31 -3.27
N GLY A 6 4.82 -21.86 -3.07
CA GLY A 6 6.07 -21.15 -3.33
C GLY A 6 6.39 -20.90 -4.82
N LEU A 7 6.07 -21.85 -5.70
CA LEU A 7 6.40 -21.72 -7.14
C LEU A 7 5.58 -20.63 -7.84
N GLY A 8 4.32 -20.44 -7.45
CA GLY A 8 3.47 -19.36 -7.95
C GLY A 8 4.04 -17.98 -7.58
N LYS A 9 4.36 -17.79 -6.30
CA LYS A 9 4.97 -16.54 -5.81
C LYS A 9 6.31 -16.23 -6.48
N ILE A 10 7.16 -17.24 -6.69
CA ILE A 10 8.44 -17.06 -7.41
C ILE A 10 8.20 -16.63 -8.86
N ALA A 11 7.18 -17.18 -9.53
CA ALA A 11 6.84 -16.80 -10.90
C ALA A 11 6.35 -15.35 -10.98
N GLU A 12 5.47 -14.94 -10.04
CA GLU A 12 5.00 -13.55 -9.93
C GLU A 12 6.16 -12.58 -9.67
N LEU A 13 7.02 -12.88 -8.71
CA LEU A 13 8.22 -12.08 -8.43
C LEU A 13 9.13 -11.95 -9.66
N ARG A 14 9.35 -13.05 -10.39
CA ARG A 14 10.14 -13.04 -11.62
C ARG A 14 9.48 -12.22 -12.73
N GLN A 15 8.15 -12.22 -12.82
CA GLN A 15 7.43 -11.39 -13.78
C GLN A 15 7.64 -9.91 -13.48
N ILE A 16 7.50 -9.50 -12.21
CA ILE A 16 7.75 -8.11 -11.80
C ILE A 16 9.21 -7.73 -12.06
N TRP A 17 10.15 -8.59 -11.66
CA TRP A 17 11.59 -8.37 -11.89
C TRP A 17 11.90 -8.15 -13.38
N ARG A 18 11.33 -8.96 -14.29
CA ARG A 18 11.56 -8.80 -15.74
C ARG A 18 10.99 -7.51 -16.31
N SER A 19 9.89 -7.01 -15.75
CA SER A 19 9.24 -5.79 -16.23
C SER A 19 9.89 -4.51 -15.68
N HIS A 20 10.43 -4.57 -14.46
CA HIS A 20 10.92 -3.41 -13.69
C HIS A 20 12.23 -3.74 -12.96
N GLU A 21 13.25 -4.17 -13.71
CA GLU A 21 14.46 -4.77 -13.12
C GLU A 21 15.18 -3.83 -12.15
N ALA A 22 15.42 -2.59 -12.56
CA ALA A 22 16.20 -1.64 -11.77
C ALA A 22 15.51 -1.31 -10.44
N GLU A 23 14.21 -1.02 -10.49
CA GLU A 23 13.41 -0.65 -9.33
C GLU A 23 13.17 -1.84 -8.41
N PHE A 24 12.98 -3.03 -8.97
CA PHE A 24 12.85 -4.26 -8.20
C PHE A 24 14.14 -4.57 -7.42
N VAL A 25 15.29 -4.50 -8.08
CA VAL A 25 16.59 -4.72 -7.41
C VAL A 25 16.85 -3.63 -6.38
N PHE A 26 16.51 -2.37 -6.68
CA PHE A 26 16.62 -1.28 -5.73
C PHE A 26 15.79 -1.54 -4.47
N GLU A 27 14.52 -1.96 -4.61
CA GLU A 27 13.66 -2.26 -3.47
C GLU A 27 14.20 -3.42 -2.65
N LEU A 28 14.63 -4.52 -3.27
CA LEU A 28 15.28 -5.60 -2.52
C LEU A 28 16.44 -5.08 -1.67
N ARG A 29 17.32 -4.26 -2.26
CA ARG A 29 18.46 -3.68 -1.52
C ARG A 29 18.01 -2.74 -0.41
N ARG A 30 16.97 -1.93 -0.62
CA ARG A 30 16.38 -1.05 0.40
C ARG A 30 15.87 -1.85 1.60
N GLY A 31 15.31 -3.04 1.36
CA GLY A 31 14.88 -3.98 2.40
C GLY A 31 15.98 -4.85 3.01
N GLY A 32 17.24 -4.69 2.58
CA GLY A 32 18.35 -5.56 3.02
C GLY A 32 18.33 -6.97 2.41
N LEU A 33 17.57 -7.16 1.32
CA LEU A 33 17.43 -8.41 0.58
C LEU A 33 18.28 -8.41 -0.69
N THR A 34 18.42 -9.60 -1.27
CA THR A 34 19.15 -9.87 -2.50
C THR A 34 18.30 -10.70 -3.46
N LEU A 35 18.74 -10.83 -4.72
CA LEU A 35 18.05 -11.68 -5.69
C LEU A 35 18.03 -13.16 -5.29
N GLU A 36 19.00 -13.62 -4.49
CA GLU A 36 19.04 -14.99 -3.98
C GLU A 36 17.90 -15.26 -2.98
N ASP A 37 17.44 -14.23 -2.29
CA ASP A 37 16.37 -14.33 -1.30
C ASP A 37 15.01 -14.71 -1.93
N ILE A 38 14.85 -14.47 -3.24
CA ILE A 38 13.70 -14.97 -4.02
C ILE A 38 13.57 -16.50 -3.89
N TYR A 39 14.68 -17.24 -3.79
CA TYR A 39 14.65 -18.70 -3.64
C TYR A 39 14.84 -19.15 -2.19
N ARG A 40 15.58 -18.38 -1.38
CA ARG A 40 15.88 -18.72 0.02
C ARG A 40 14.69 -18.51 0.94
N ILE A 41 14.00 -17.38 0.77
CA ILE A 41 12.86 -16.92 1.59
C ILE A 41 11.78 -16.30 0.67
N PRO A 42 11.18 -17.11 -0.23
CA PRO A 42 10.26 -16.63 -1.26
C PRO A 42 9.02 -15.94 -0.68
N GLU A 43 8.53 -16.38 0.48
CA GLU A 43 7.30 -15.85 1.07
C GLU A 43 7.51 -14.46 1.66
N GLU A 44 8.60 -14.26 2.38
CA GLU A 44 9.01 -12.99 2.96
C GLU A 44 9.39 -11.99 1.87
N THR A 45 10.13 -12.45 0.85
CA THR A 45 10.47 -11.63 -0.31
C THR A 45 9.22 -11.19 -1.06
N ALA A 46 8.27 -12.11 -1.28
CA ALA A 46 6.99 -11.79 -1.91
C ALA A 46 6.17 -10.80 -1.07
N ALA A 47 6.09 -11.01 0.24
CA ALA A 47 5.38 -10.10 1.14
C ALA A 47 5.98 -8.69 1.10
N TYR A 48 7.31 -8.59 1.18
CA TYR A 48 8.01 -7.31 1.10
C TYR A 48 7.76 -6.59 -0.22
N ILE A 49 7.97 -7.27 -1.36
CA ILE A 49 7.75 -6.68 -2.69
C ILE A 49 6.28 -6.29 -2.90
N THR A 50 5.33 -7.09 -2.40
CA THR A 50 3.91 -6.77 -2.49
C THR A 50 3.59 -5.47 -1.73
N VAL A 51 4.14 -5.31 -0.52
CA VAL A 51 3.99 -4.07 0.25
C VAL A 51 4.66 -2.90 -0.48
N ALA A 52 5.91 -3.04 -0.92
CA ALA A 52 6.60 -2.00 -1.68
C ALA A 52 5.81 -1.56 -2.92
N ALA A 53 5.32 -2.51 -3.72
CA ALA A 53 4.51 -2.25 -4.90
C ALA A 53 3.17 -1.56 -4.61
N SER A 54 2.68 -1.60 -3.38
CA SER A 54 1.45 -0.91 -2.95
C SER A 54 1.68 0.50 -2.40
N LEU A 55 2.92 0.87 -2.08
CA LEU A 55 3.27 2.11 -1.42
C LEU A 55 3.78 3.15 -2.43
N PRO A 56 3.13 4.34 -2.55
CA PRO A 56 3.53 5.40 -3.50
C PRO A 56 4.97 5.91 -3.35
N GLU A 57 5.56 5.76 -2.17
CA GLU A 57 6.94 6.14 -1.87
C GLU A 57 7.99 5.16 -2.42
N SER A 58 7.56 4.00 -2.93
CA SER A 58 8.43 3.02 -3.54
C SER A 58 8.71 3.38 -5.01
N PRO A 59 9.97 3.42 -5.46
CA PRO A 59 10.31 3.42 -6.87
C PRO A 59 9.64 2.29 -7.67
N LEU A 60 9.44 1.12 -7.06
CA LEU A 60 8.75 0.01 -7.73
C LEU A 60 7.27 0.32 -7.99
N HIS A 61 6.59 0.95 -7.04
CA HIS A 61 5.22 1.42 -7.24
C HIS A 61 5.16 2.45 -8.38
N ALA A 62 6.06 3.42 -8.38
CA ALA A 62 6.15 4.42 -9.44
C ALA A 62 6.31 3.76 -10.82
N ALA A 63 7.23 2.80 -10.96
CA ALA A 63 7.45 2.09 -12.21
C ALA A 63 6.25 1.26 -12.67
N ILE A 64 5.60 0.53 -11.75
CA ILE A 64 4.40 -0.28 -12.06
C ILE A 64 3.24 0.61 -12.56
N HIS A 65 3.10 1.81 -11.99
CA HIS A 65 2.03 2.75 -12.34
C HIS A 65 2.44 3.79 -13.39
N GLY A 66 3.65 3.69 -13.96
CA GLY A 66 4.15 4.57 -15.02
C GLY A 66 4.38 6.02 -14.57
N TRP A 67 4.83 6.23 -13.34
CA TRP A 67 5.20 7.57 -12.85
C TRP A 67 6.68 7.80 -13.00
N ASP A 68 7.04 9.06 -13.30
CA ASP A 68 8.44 9.46 -13.42
C ASP A 68 9.19 9.40 -12.07
N TYR A 69 8.48 9.63 -10.96
CA TYR A 69 9.05 9.66 -9.61
C TYR A 69 8.10 9.08 -8.56
N PRO A 70 8.62 8.46 -7.49
CA PRO A 70 7.81 8.07 -6.34
C PRO A 70 7.28 9.30 -5.62
N LEU A 71 6.10 9.16 -5.00
CA LEU A 71 5.46 10.22 -4.24
C LEU A 71 5.79 10.08 -2.76
N SER A 72 6.34 11.13 -2.14
CA SER A 72 6.62 11.11 -0.71
C SER A 72 5.34 11.13 0.12
N ARG A 73 5.45 10.67 1.38
CA ARG A 73 4.35 10.71 2.34
C ARG A 73 3.84 12.13 2.57
N GLU A 74 4.73 13.12 2.60
CA GLU A 74 4.36 14.54 2.71
C GLU A 74 3.57 15.00 1.48
N GLY A 75 3.99 14.58 0.28
CA GLY A 75 3.26 14.84 -0.96
C GLY A 75 1.85 14.25 -0.93
N MET A 76 1.70 13.02 -0.43
CA MET A 76 0.38 12.41 -0.23
C MET A 76 -0.49 13.22 0.75
N LEU A 77 0.07 13.62 1.89
CA LEU A 77 -0.65 14.43 2.90
C LEU A 77 -1.08 15.80 2.36
N LEU A 78 -0.25 16.44 1.55
CA LEU A 78 -0.60 17.73 0.92
C LEU A 78 -1.76 17.57 -0.06
N LEU A 79 -1.78 16.48 -0.82
CA LEU A 79 -2.87 16.15 -1.73
C LEU A 79 -4.18 15.86 -0.99
N ASP A 80 -4.11 15.17 0.15
CA ASP A 80 -5.26 14.93 1.02
C ASP A 80 -5.77 16.23 1.67
N LEU A 81 -4.86 17.10 2.10
CA LEU A 81 -5.19 18.41 2.66
C LEU A 81 -5.87 19.31 1.62
N LEU A 82 -5.38 19.28 0.37
CA LEU A 82 -6.01 19.99 -0.74
C LEU A 82 -7.45 19.51 -0.96
N ASP A 83 -7.65 18.19 -0.96
CA ASP A 83 -8.98 17.59 -1.11
C ASP A 83 -9.92 17.99 0.04
N LEU A 84 -9.40 18.03 1.28
CA LEU A 84 -10.15 18.44 2.47
C LEU A 84 -10.54 19.93 2.40
N GLN A 85 -9.61 20.80 2.00
CA GLN A 85 -9.86 22.22 1.90
C GLN A 85 -10.85 22.55 0.77
N GLY A 86 -10.75 21.86 -0.38
CA GLY A 86 -11.70 21.97 -1.48
C GLY A 86 -13.10 21.50 -1.07
N ALA A 87 -13.20 20.40 -0.34
CA ALA A 87 -14.46 19.91 0.20
C ALA A 87 -15.10 20.88 1.21
N LYS A 88 -14.30 21.52 2.08
CA LYS A 88 -14.77 22.51 3.05
C LYS A 88 -15.40 23.74 2.38
N GLY A 89 -14.82 24.21 1.29
CA GLY A 89 -15.31 25.38 0.55
C GLY A 89 -16.48 25.10 -0.40
N SER A 90 -16.79 23.83 -0.65
CA SER A 90 -17.78 23.41 -1.65
C SER A 90 -19.08 22.93 -0.99
N LYS A 91 -20.21 22.97 -1.72
CA LYS A 91 -21.42 22.29 -1.24
C LYS A 91 -21.23 20.77 -1.27
N LYS A 92 -22.03 20.05 -0.46
CA LYS A 92 -22.03 18.58 -0.42
C LYS A 92 -22.07 17.99 -1.83
N ASN A 93 -21.18 17.05 -2.12
CA ASN A 93 -21.02 16.33 -3.40
C ASN A 93 -20.56 17.19 -4.61
N GLN A 94 -20.17 18.45 -4.44
CA GLN A 94 -19.62 19.25 -5.54
C GLN A 94 -18.11 19.07 -5.72
N TRP A 95 -17.36 18.94 -4.62
CA TRP A 95 -15.93 18.66 -4.70
C TRP A 95 -15.70 17.18 -5.01
N LYS A 96 -15.06 16.92 -6.15
CA LYS A 96 -14.59 15.59 -6.53
C LYS A 96 -13.08 15.56 -6.37
N PRO A 97 -12.55 14.83 -5.39
CA PRO A 97 -11.13 14.64 -5.23
C PRO A 97 -10.48 14.10 -6.52
N LEU A 98 -9.24 14.49 -6.79
CA LEU A 98 -8.50 13.97 -7.94
C LEU A 98 -8.32 12.45 -7.82
N PRO A 99 -8.38 11.69 -8.93
CA PRO A 99 -8.13 10.25 -8.86
C PRO A 99 -6.74 10.00 -8.26
N ARG A 100 -6.69 9.16 -7.21
CA ARG A 100 -5.42 8.72 -6.61
C ARG A 100 -5.20 7.26 -6.98
N PRO A 101 -3.98 6.90 -7.39
CA PRO A 101 -3.61 5.51 -7.69
C PRO A 101 -3.37 4.66 -6.43
N TRP A 102 -3.18 5.28 -5.27
CA TRP A 102 -3.19 4.58 -3.97
C TRP A 102 -4.58 4.59 -3.34
N GLN A 103 -4.84 3.59 -2.50
CA GLN A 103 -6.05 3.54 -1.70
C GLN A 103 -6.12 4.76 -0.78
N ARG A 104 -7.22 5.49 -0.89
CA ARG A 104 -7.58 6.50 0.10
C ARG A 104 -8.01 5.77 1.37
N PRO A 105 -7.62 6.25 2.57
CA PRO A 105 -8.18 5.72 3.80
C PRO A 105 -9.70 5.84 3.72
N GLU A 106 -10.40 4.71 3.89
CA GLU A 106 -11.85 4.75 4.01
C GLU A 106 -12.21 5.65 5.19
N ARG A 107 -13.21 6.50 4.99
CA ARG A 107 -13.74 7.31 6.08
C ARG A 107 -14.29 6.32 7.11
N LEU A 108 -13.58 6.14 8.22
CA LEU A 108 -14.13 5.49 9.40
C LEU A 108 -15.43 6.24 9.71
N GLY A 109 -16.55 5.54 9.59
CA GLY A 109 -17.86 6.11 9.84
C GLY A 109 -17.91 6.74 11.23
N TYR A 110 -18.84 7.66 11.44
CA TYR A 110 -19.16 8.07 12.80
C TYR A 110 -19.93 6.92 13.46
N THR A 111 -19.59 6.61 14.70
CA THR A 111 -20.43 5.73 15.52
C THR A 111 -21.48 6.59 16.23
N GLU A 112 -22.72 6.13 16.28
CA GLU A 112 -23.74 6.73 17.14
C GLU A 112 -23.60 6.28 18.60
N LEU A 113 -22.69 5.34 18.87
CA LEU A 113 -22.39 4.89 20.21
C LEU A 113 -21.76 6.02 21.03
N THR A 114 -22.19 6.12 22.28
CA THR A 114 -21.48 6.92 23.28
C THR A 114 -20.07 6.38 23.50
N TYR A 115 -19.19 7.20 24.08
CA TYR A 115 -17.80 6.80 24.34
C TYR A 115 -17.71 5.49 25.13
N ASP A 116 -18.54 5.34 26.17
CA ASP A 116 -18.55 4.16 27.02
C ASP A 116 -19.01 2.90 26.27
N GLU A 117 -20.05 3.01 25.45
CA GLU A 117 -20.56 1.90 24.63
C GLU A 117 -19.55 1.46 23.56
N ALA A 118 -18.80 2.41 22.98
CA ALA A 118 -17.75 2.11 22.02
C ALA A 118 -16.57 1.36 22.70
N ILE A 119 -16.16 1.79 23.89
CA ILE A 119 -15.11 1.14 24.68
C ILE A 119 -15.52 -0.29 25.06
N ASP A 120 -16.75 -0.51 25.50
CA ASP A 120 -17.24 -1.83 25.88
C ASP A 120 -17.34 -2.77 24.68
N LEU A 121 -17.75 -2.26 23.50
CA LEU A 121 -17.77 -3.03 22.26
C LEU A 121 -16.34 -3.43 21.82
N LEU A 122 -15.38 -2.52 21.92
CA LEU A 122 -13.97 -2.81 21.61
C LEU A 122 -13.39 -3.86 22.56
N ARG A 123 -13.66 -3.76 23.86
CA ARG A 123 -13.24 -4.75 24.86
C ARG A 123 -13.84 -6.14 24.60
N LYS A 124 -15.12 -6.20 24.21
CA LYS A 124 -15.80 -7.45 23.87
C LYS A 124 -15.22 -8.13 22.63
N ASN A 125 -14.69 -7.34 21.68
CA ASN A 125 -14.08 -7.84 20.45
C ASN A 125 -12.58 -8.12 20.57
N ALA A 126 -11.87 -7.56 21.55
CA ALA A 126 -10.43 -7.76 21.73
C ALA A 126 -10.02 -9.18 22.20
N GLY A 127 -10.99 -10.03 22.57
CA GLY A 127 -10.77 -11.42 23.00
C GLY A 127 -11.15 -12.49 21.97
N ARG A 128 -11.31 -12.10 20.70
CA ARG A 128 -11.52 -13.01 19.55
C ARG A 128 -10.34 -12.89 18.60
#